data_AF-A0A9E3XQB2-F1
#
_entry.id   AF-A0A9E3XQB2-F1
#
_cell.length_a   1.000
_cell.length_b   1.000
_cell.length_c   1.000
_cell.angle_alpha   90.00
_cell.angle_beta   90.00
_cell.angle_gamma   90.00
#
_symmetry.space_group_name_H-M   'P 1'
#
loop_
_entity.id
_entity.type
_entity.pdbx_description
1 polymer ?
#
loop_
_entity_poly.entity_id
_entity_poly.type
_entity_poly.pdbx_seq_one_letter_code
_entity_poly.pdbx_strand_id
1 'polypeptide(L)' 'MSNKQIYLAADDYGTGGSWFAFRARSASEISSIYPEFQVYSPRPDWMEDEMMDGIIERGVWDIDEPATGLLKEYIRMRRH' A
#
# COMPACT_ATOMS: atom_id res chain seq x y z
N MET A 1 -21.71 -4.13 5.90
CA MET A 1 -20.78 -3.87 4.79
C MET A 1 -19.61 -3.10 5.37
N SER A 2 -18.39 -3.61 5.27
CA SER A 2 -17.20 -2.89 5.76
C SER A 2 -16.96 -1.67 4.85
N ASN A 3 -17.01 -0.46 5.43
CA ASN A 3 -16.79 0.80 4.70
C ASN A 3 -15.28 1.01 4.44
N LYS A 4 -14.65 0.07 3.73
CA LYS A 4 -13.22 0.11 3.41
C LYS A 4 -13.02 0.76 2.04
N GLN A 5 -11.99 1.59 1.95
CA GLN A 5 -11.54 2.23 0.70
C GLN A 5 -10.10 1.85 0.38
N ILE A 6 -9.68 2.15 -0.84
CA ILE A 6 -8.32 1.90 -1.30
C ILE A 6 -7.45 3.09 -0.91
N TYR A 7 -6.30 2.78 -0.33
CA TYR A 7 -5.25 3.72 0.00
C TYR A 7 -3.97 3.29 -0.72
N LEU A 8 -3.15 4.27 -1.08
CA LEU A 8 -1.83 4.03 -1.63
C LEU A 8 -0.78 4.15 -0.53
N ALA A 9 0.20 3.26 -0.58
CA ALA A 9 1.27 3.20 0.39
C ALA A 9 2.60 3.01 -0.34
N ALA A 10 3.63 3.74 0.08
CA ALA A 10 4.98 3.58 -0.45
C ALA A 10 5.96 3.39 0.70
N ASP A 11 6.95 2.55 0.49
CA ASP A 11 8.14 2.51 1.36
C ASP A 11 9.22 3.41 0.75
N ASP A 12 9.94 4.10 1.63
CA ASP A 12 10.75 5.32 1.46
C ASP A 12 11.30 5.62 0.05
N TYR A 13 11.07 6.86 -0.35
CA TYR A 13 11.18 7.38 -1.72
C TYR A 13 12.57 7.97 -1.97
N GLY A 14 13.60 7.12 -2.01
CA GLY A 14 14.97 7.54 -2.33
C GLY A 14 15.38 7.29 -3.79
N THR A 15 15.10 6.08 -4.31
CA THR A 15 15.69 5.59 -5.57
C THR A 15 14.80 4.59 -6.33
N GLY A 16 13.48 4.65 -6.16
CA GLY A 16 12.52 3.71 -6.77
C GLY A 16 11.67 2.96 -5.76
N GLY A 17 10.99 3.71 -4.88
CA GLY A 17 10.13 3.16 -3.82
C GLY A 17 9.07 2.20 -4.36
N SER A 18 8.79 1.14 -3.60
CA SER A 18 7.75 0.17 -3.94
C SER A 18 6.39 0.71 -3.50
N TRP A 19 5.43 0.70 -4.42
CA TRP A 19 4.05 1.12 -4.17
C TRP A 19 3.13 -0.06 -4.03
N PHE A 20 2.21 0.05 -3.07
CA PHE A 20 1.20 -0.95 -2.77
C PHE A 20 -0.16 -0.28 -2.58
N ALA A 21 -1.22 -0.96 -3.00
CA ALA A 21 -2.60 -0.57 -2.75
C ALA A 21 -3.19 -1.41 -1.60
N PHE A 22 -3.74 -0.73 -0.59
CA PHE A 22 -4.34 -1.37 0.58
C PHE A 22 -5.82 -1.02 0.70
N ARG A 23 -6.64 -2.01 1.04
CA ARG A 23 -8.04 -1.82 1.41
C ARG A 23 -8.15 -1.74 2.94
N ALA A 24 -8.57 -0.60 3.46
CA ALA A 24 -8.69 -0.33 4.91
C ALA A 24 -9.84 0.65 5.21
N ARG A 25 -10.21 0.82 6.47
CA ARG A 25 -11.22 1.83 6.88
C ARG A 25 -10.58 3.20 7.03
N SER A 26 -9.32 3.25 7.45
CA SER A 26 -8.55 4.49 7.61
C SER A 26 -7.10 4.29 7.20
N ALA A 27 -6.42 5.37 6.81
CA ALA A 27 -4.96 5.35 6.61
C ALA A 27 -4.21 4.93 7.88
N SER A 28 -4.72 5.32 9.05
CA SER A 28 -4.14 4.99 10.36
C SER A 28 -4.13 3.48 10.64
N GLU A 29 -5.12 2.72 10.16
CA GLU A 29 -5.10 1.25 10.31
C GLU A 29 -3.92 0.63 9.54
N ILE A 30 -3.65 1.12 8.32
CA ILE A 30 -2.53 0.65 7.50
C ILE A 30 -1.21 0.99 8.18
N SER A 31 -1.02 2.25 8.60
CA SER A 31 0.20 2.69 9.29
C SER A 31 0.42 1.96 10.63
N SER A 32 -0.65 1.48 11.28
CA SER A 32 -0.52 0.70 12.52
C SER A 32 -0.02 -0.73 12.26
N ILE A 33 -0.31 -1.30 11.09
CA ILE A 33 0.05 -2.68 10.73
C ILE A 33 1.41 -2.70 10.01
N TYR A 34 1.64 -1.72 9.15
CA TYR A 34 2.84 -1.55 8.35
C TYR A 34 3.43 -0.15 8.57
N PRO A 35 4.04 0.10 9.74
CA PRO A 35 4.59 1.41 10.09
C PRO A 35 5.72 1.88 9.16
N GLU A 36 6.34 0.97 8.40
CA GLU A 36 7.34 1.26 7.38
C GLU A 36 6.76 1.94 6.14
N PHE A 37 5.45 1.82 5.89
CA PHE A 37 4.81 2.43 4.74
C PHE A 37 4.32 3.84 5.04
N GLN A 38 4.69 4.78 4.17
CA GLN A 38 4.05 6.07 4.06
C GLN A 38 2.73 5.91 3.32
N VAL A 39 1.61 6.15 4.01
CA VAL A 39 0.26 6.06 3.44
C VAL A 39 -0.17 7.42 2.89
N TYR A 40 -0.72 7.44 1.69
CA TYR A 40 -1.17 8.63 0.98
C TYR A 40 -2.69 8.65 0.90
N SER A 41 -3.29 9.69 1.47
CA SER A 41 -4.72 10.00 1.37
C SER A 41 -4.92 11.52 1.53
N PRO A 42 -5.24 12.27 0.45
CA PRO A 42 -5.46 11.81 -0.93
C PRO A 42 -4.18 11.30 -1.62
N ARG A 43 -4.31 10.76 -2.84
CA ARG A 43 -3.16 10.40 -3.69
C ARG A 43 -2.24 11.63 -3.89
N PRO A 44 -0.92 11.45 -4.09
CA PRO A 44 -0.05 12.56 -4.44
C PRO A 44 -0.43 13.22 -5.77
N ASP A 45 -0.34 14.54 -5.87
CA ASP A 45 -0.72 15.30 -7.07
C ASP A 45 0.14 14.98 -8.31
N TRP A 46 1.39 14.55 -8.10
CA TRP A 46 2.31 14.18 -9.18
C TRP A 46 2.04 12.78 -9.74
N MET A 47 1.23 11.95 -9.06
CA MET A 47 0.98 10.58 -9.47
C MET A 47 -0.07 10.53 -10.58
N GLU A 48 0.34 10.09 -11.75
CA GLU A 48 -0.56 9.89 -12.90
C GLU A 48 -1.51 8.70 -12.71
N ASP A 49 -2.65 8.74 -13.40
CA ASP A 49 -3.69 7.71 -13.29
C ASP A 49 -3.17 6.33 -13.75
N GLU A 50 -2.36 6.27 -14.82
CA GLU A 50 -1.78 5.02 -15.32
C GLU A 50 -0.88 4.33 -14.28
N MET A 51 -0.15 5.11 -13.47
CA MET A 51 0.67 4.56 -12.40
C MET A 51 -0.20 3.95 -11.30
N MET A 52 -1.31 4.62 -10.96
CA MET A 52 -2.27 4.13 -9.98
C MET A 52 -2.94 2.82 -10.46
N ASP A 53 -3.39 2.79 -11.70
CA ASP A 53 -3.99 1.60 -12.30
C ASP A 53 -3.00 0.43 -12.31
N GLY A 54 -1.74 0.67 -12.69
CA GLY A 54 -0.70 -0.35 -12.64
C GLY A 54 -0.41 -0.89 -11.23
N ILE A 55 -0.54 -0.06 -10.19
CA ILE A 55 -0.41 -0.52 -8.79
C ILE A 55 -1.61 -1.40 -8.40
N ILE A 56 -2.82 -0.98 -8.77
CA ILE A 56 -4.05 -1.72 -8.48
C ILE A 56 -4.07 -3.07 -9.22
N GLU A 57 -3.65 -3.11 -10.47
CA GLU A 57 -3.57 -4.33 -11.29
C GLU A 57 -2.57 -5.35 -10.71
N ARG A 58 -1.48 -4.89 -10.09
CA ARG A 58 -0.53 -5.75 -9.37
C ARG A 58 -1.13 -6.36 -8.11
N GLY A 59 -2.15 -5.74 -7.55
CA GLY A 59 -2.92 -6.27 -6.42
C GLY A 59 -3.39 -5.19 -5.45
N VAL A 60 -4.52 -5.47 -4.80
CA VAL A 60 -5.05 -4.70 -3.67
C VAL A 60 -5.14 -5.63 -2.47
N TRP A 61 -4.41 -5.31 -1.40
CA TRP A 61 -4.36 -6.14 -0.20
C TRP A 61 -5.32 -5.62 0.86
N ASP A 62 -6.18 -6.48 1.40
CA ASP A 62 -6.98 -6.15 2.58
C ASP A 62 -6.10 -6.28 3.83
N ILE A 63 -6.07 -5.24 4.66
CA ILE A 63 -5.27 -5.21 5.89
C ILE A 63 -5.71 -6.24 6.94
N ASP A 64 -6.95 -6.71 6.88
CA ASP A 64 -7.49 -7.72 7.81
C ASP A 64 -7.13 -9.14 7.36
N GLU A 65 -6.56 -9.31 6.16
CA GLU A 65 -6.13 -10.60 5.62
C GLU A 65 -4.61 -10.76 5.70
N PRO A 66 -4.10 -12.00 5.81
CA PRO A 66 -2.66 -12.24 5.77
C PRO A 66 -2.05 -11.73 4.46
N ALA A 67 -0.89 -11.06 4.55
CA ALA A 67 -0.14 -10.66 3.36
C ALA A 67 0.16 -11.88 2.46
N THR A 68 -0.08 -11.72 1.16
CA THR A 68 0.13 -12.74 0.14
C THR A 68 0.90 -12.18 -1.06
N GLY A 69 1.46 -13.08 -1.88
CA GLY A 69 2.17 -12.72 -3.11
C GLY A 69 3.30 -11.71 -2.87
N LEU A 70 3.35 -10.68 -3.72
CA LEU A 70 4.40 -9.66 -3.71
C LEU A 70 4.53 -8.95 -2.36
N LEU A 71 3.42 -8.60 -1.70
CA LEU A 71 3.46 -7.94 -0.38
C LEU A 71 4.11 -8.84 0.68
N LYS A 72 3.80 -10.14 0.67
CA LYS A 72 4.41 -11.10 1.60
C LYS A 72 5.92 -11.21 1.41
N GLU A 73 6.35 -11.27 0.15
CA GLU A 73 7.77 -11.34 -0.20
C GLU A 73 8.49 -10.05 0.19
N TYR A 74 7.85 -8.90 -0.05
CA TYR A 74 8.36 -7.59 0.34
C TYR A 74 8.61 -7.48 1.85
N ILE A 75 7.58 -7.79 2.65
CA ILE A 75 7.66 -7.76 4.12
C ILE A 75 8.74 -8.74 4.62
N ARG A 76 8.88 -9.91 3.96
CA ARG A 76 9.91 -10.89 4.30
C ARG A 76 11.32 -10.34 4.05
N MET A 77 11.55 -9.64 2.93
CA MET A 77 12.86 -9.10 2.57
C MET A 77 13.27 -7.92 3.47
N ARG A 78 12.31 -7.10 3.91
CA ARG A 78 12.56 -5.91 4.75
C ARG A 78 12.79 -6.20 6.23
N ARG A 79 12.46 -7.40 6.72
CA ARG A 79 12.62 -7.80 8.13
C ARG A 79 14.00 -8.42 8.47
N HIS A 80 14.99 -8.29 7.60
CA HIS A 80 16.39 -8.70 7.82
C HIS A 80 17.32 -7.49 7.86
#